data_AF-A0A180FXW4-F1
#
_entry.id   AF-A0A180FXW4-F1
#
_cell.length_a   1.000
_cell.length_b   1.000
_cell.length_c   1.000
_cell.angle_alpha   90.00
_cell.angle_beta   90.00
_cell.angle_gamma   90.00
#
_symmetry.space_group_name_H-M   'P 1'
#
loop_
_entity.id
_entity.type
_entity.pdbx_description
1 polymer ?
#
loop_
_entity_poly.entity_id
_entity_poly.type
_entity_poly.pdbx_seq_one_letter_code
_entity_poly.pdbx_strand_id
1 'polypeptide(L)'
;MKSIAENIKSRTEIKLDRFLDAMIVVLKHSQRFITDNILEDLATGLAYLKDEIVIQRDDDNEIAIKKLLLNRSASRLLVLLKKYHLEKNENVPQYITDWENMCMDVNEFSVIRNIWINADVLTD
;
A
#
# COMPACT_ATOMS: atom_id res chain seq x y z
N MET A 1 20.79 10.23 1.02
CA MET A 1 20.09 9.05 0.48
C MET A 1 18.76 8.99 1.20
N LYS A 2 17.62 9.06 0.49
CA LYS A 2 16.29 8.94 1.12
C LYS A 2 16.06 7.51 1.57
N SER A 3 15.43 7.31 2.72
CA SER A 3 14.93 6.03 3.19
C SER A 3 13.79 5.50 2.30
N ILE A 4 13.42 4.22 2.46
CA ILE A 4 12.30 3.61 1.70
C ILE A 4 11.00 4.38 1.94
N ALA A 5 10.69 4.71 3.19
CA ALA A 5 9.47 5.45 3.55
C ALA A 5 9.46 6.87 2.96
N GLU A 6 10.58 7.58 2.95
CA GLU A 6 10.68 8.91 2.32
C GLU A 6 10.50 8.86 0.79
N ASN A 7 10.95 7.78 0.14
CA ASN A 7 10.68 7.57 -1.29
C ASN A 7 9.18 7.32 -1.53
N ILE A 8 8.52 6.54 -0.66
CA ILE A 8 7.06 6.33 -0.72
C ILE A 8 6.30 7.65 -0.46
N LYS A 9 6.71 8.42 0.55
CA LYS A 9 6.15 9.73 0.88
C LYS A 9 6.23 10.72 -0.28
N SER A 10 7.38 10.78 -0.95
CA SER A 10 7.60 11.76 -2.01
C SER A 10 7.03 11.31 -3.36
N ARG A 11 6.79 10.01 -3.58
CA ARG A 11 6.19 9.44 -4.80
C ARG A 11 6.93 9.82 -6.10
N THR A 12 8.18 10.32 -6.01
CA THR A 12 8.92 10.87 -7.15
C THR A 12 9.65 9.81 -7.99
N GLU A 13 9.72 8.56 -7.54
CA GLU A 13 10.58 7.54 -8.13
C GLU A 13 9.87 6.73 -9.24
N ILE A 14 10.59 6.45 -10.33
CA ILE A 14 10.07 5.74 -11.51
C ILE A 14 9.61 4.30 -11.18
N LYS A 15 10.08 3.72 -10.07
CA LYS A 15 9.82 2.35 -9.62
C LYS A 15 9.27 2.31 -8.19
N LEU A 16 8.28 3.14 -7.92
CA LEU A 16 7.63 3.25 -6.61
C LEU A 16 7.08 1.91 -6.09
N ASP A 17 6.61 1.04 -6.97
CA ASP A 17 6.20 -0.35 -6.68
C ASP A 17 7.29 -1.14 -5.95
N ARG A 18 8.56 -0.96 -6.32
CA ARG A 18 9.68 -1.65 -5.68
C ARG A 18 9.95 -1.16 -4.28
N PHE A 19 9.71 0.13 -4.00
CA PHE A 19 9.84 0.66 -2.66
C PHE A 19 8.70 0.16 -1.76
N LEU A 20 7.48 0.08 -2.27
CA LEU A 20 6.35 -0.55 -1.58
C LEU A 20 6.67 -2.02 -1.25
N ASP A 21 7.18 -2.79 -2.22
CA ASP A 21 7.59 -4.18 -2.03
C ASP A 21 8.75 -4.33 -1.04
N ALA A 22 9.74 -3.43 -1.06
CA ALA A 22 10.82 -3.43 -0.07
C ALA A 22 10.28 -3.15 1.34
N MET A 23 9.31 -2.24 1.47
CA MET A 23 8.67 -1.94 2.75
C MET A 23 7.87 -3.13 3.29
N ILE A 24 7.23 -3.92 2.42
CA ILE A 24 6.59 -5.19 2.77
C ILE A 24 7.59 -6.14 3.43
N VAL A 25 8.80 -6.28 2.86
CA VAL A 25 9.85 -7.16 3.42
C VAL A 25 10.30 -6.65 4.79
N VAL A 26 10.50 -5.34 4.95
CA VAL A 26 10.87 -4.74 6.24
C VAL A 26 9.78 -4.98 7.29
N LEU A 27 8.51 -4.79 6.93
CA LEU A 27 7.39 -4.98 7.84
C LEU A 27 7.17 -6.45 8.21
N LYS A 28 7.50 -7.41 7.33
CA LYS A 28 7.44 -8.84 7.65
C LYS A 28 8.59 -9.32 8.56
N HIS A 29 9.82 -8.88 8.28
CA HIS A 29 11.02 -9.50 8.88
C HIS A 29 11.76 -8.60 9.88
N SER A 30 11.31 -7.36 10.05
CA SER A 30 12.11 -6.31 10.68
C SER A 30 11.25 -5.27 11.39
N GLN A 31 10.10 -5.67 11.94
CA GLN A 31 9.13 -4.81 12.62
C GLN A 31 9.73 -3.92 13.72
N ARG A 32 10.77 -4.39 14.42
CA ARG A 32 11.47 -3.62 15.46
C ARG A 32 12.10 -2.31 14.97
N PHE A 33 12.30 -2.17 13.65
CA PHE A 33 12.86 -0.98 13.03
C PHE A 33 11.78 -0.03 12.51
N ILE A 34 10.50 -0.37 12.65
CA ILE A 34 9.37 0.49 12.28
C ILE A 34 9.15 1.52 13.39
N THR A 35 9.47 2.78 13.09
CA THR A 35 9.32 3.93 13.97
C THR A 35 8.10 4.75 13.59
N ASP A 36 7.65 5.63 14.48
CA ASP A 36 6.52 6.53 14.22
C ASP A 36 6.76 7.43 12.99
N ASN A 37 8.00 7.91 12.79
CA ASN A 37 8.36 8.68 11.60
C ASN A 37 8.18 7.86 10.30
N ILE A 38 8.55 6.58 10.33
CA ILE A 38 8.33 5.68 9.18
C ILE A 38 6.83 5.53 8.93
N LEU A 39 6.03 5.34 9.97
CA LEU A 39 4.57 5.22 9.84
C LEU A 39 3.94 6.50 9.31
N GLU A 40 4.37 7.68 9.76
CA GLU A 40 3.90 8.98 9.27
C GLU A 40 4.25 9.20 7.79
N ASP A 41 5.47 8.86 7.40
CA ASP A 41 5.92 8.94 6.01
C ASP A 41 5.11 8.00 5.10
N LEU A 42 4.86 6.77 5.56
CA LEU A 42 4.02 5.80 4.85
C LEU A 42 2.57 6.27 4.76
N ALA A 43 1.98 6.75 5.86
CA ALA A 43 0.61 7.24 5.88
C ALA A 43 0.44 8.41 4.90
N THR A 44 1.37 9.37 4.91
CA THR A 44 1.38 10.49 3.97
C THR A 44 1.49 9.99 2.52
N GLY A 45 2.49 9.16 2.23
CA GLY A 45 2.76 8.67 0.88
C GLY A 45 1.60 7.87 0.31
N LEU A 46 1.08 6.94 1.10
CA LEU A 46 -0.04 6.10 0.71
C LEU A 46 -1.28 6.96 0.50
N ALA A 47 -1.68 7.82 1.44
CA ALA A 47 -2.88 8.64 1.32
C ALA A 47 -2.98 9.38 -0.02
N TYR A 48 -1.88 9.99 -0.50
CA TYR A 48 -1.85 10.62 -1.83
C TYR A 48 -1.82 9.61 -2.97
N LEU A 49 -1.05 8.52 -2.84
CA LEU A 49 -0.96 7.49 -3.88
C LEU A 49 -2.34 6.89 -4.20
N LYS A 50 -3.26 6.83 -3.22
CA LYS A 50 -4.63 6.34 -3.40
C LYS A 50 -5.33 6.98 -4.59
N ASP A 51 -5.24 8.31 -4.68
CA ASP A 51 -5.93 9.09 -5.69
C ASP A 51 -5.19 9.02 -7.04
N GLU A 52 -3.86 8.83 -7.02
CA GLU A 52 -3.01 8.77 -8.21
C GLU A 52 -3.16 7.45 -9.00
N ILE A 53 -3.54 6.36 -8.33
CA ILE A 53 -3.60 5.01 -8.94
C ILE A 53 -4.97 4.62 -9.49
N VAL A 54 -5.97 5.50 -9.38
CA VAL A 54 -7.29 5.24 -9.97
C VAL A 54 -7.14 5.17 -11.49
N ILE A 55 -7.50 4.02 -12.06
CA ILE A 55 -7.45 3.80 -13.51
C ILE A 55 -8.62 4.55 -14.14
N GLN A 56 -8.30 5.49 -15.02
CA GLN A 56 -9.25 6.31 -15.73
C GLN A 56 -9.51 5.73 -17.13
N ARG A 57 -10.65 6.10 -17.72
CA ARG A 57 -11.07 5.60 -19.04
C ARG A 57 -10.11 5.99 -20.17
N ASP A 58 -9.43 7.12 -20.01
CA ASP A 58 -8.47 7.71 -20.95
C ASP A 58 -7.02 7.32 -20.68
N ASP A 59 -6.75 6.52 -19.64
CA ASP A 59 -5.43 5.95 -19.43
C ASP A 59 -5.07 5.04 -20.62
N ASP A 60 -3.87 5.23 -21.16
CA ASP A 60 -3.32 4.25 -22.09
C ASP A 60 -2.94 2.94 -21.35
N ASN A 61 -2.67 1.89 -22.13
CA ASN A 61 -2.34 0.58 -21.59
C ASN A 61 -1.11 0.60 -20.66
N GLU A 62 -0.09 1.43 -20.93
CA GLU A 62 1.13 1.49 -20.12
C GLU A 62 0.83 2.14 -18.76
N ILE A 63 0.10 3.25 -18.76
CA ILE A 63 -0.34 3.95 -17.55
C ILE A 63 -1.26 3.04 -16.72
N ALA A 64 -2.25 2.41 -17.34
CA ALA A 64 -3.17 1.50 -16.66
C ALA A 64 -2.44 0.32 -16.00
N ILE A 65 -1.48 -0.30 -16.71
CA ILE A 65 -0.64 -1.37 -16.15
C ILE A 65 0.19 -0.86 -14.96
N LYS A 66 0.80 0.31 -15.07
CA LYS A 66 1.60 0.90 -13.99
C LYS A 66 0.74 1.17 -12.75
N LYS A 67 -0.44 1.76 -12.91
CA LYS A 67 -1.40 2.01 -11.83
C LYS A 67 -1.86 0.72 -11.17
N LEU A 68 -2.16 -0.33 -11.95
CA LEU A 68 -2.53 -1.64 -11.43
C LEU A 68 -1.40 -2.29 -10.61
N LEU A 69 -0.15 -2.20 -11.07
CA LEU A 69 1.01 -2.69 -10.32
C LEU A 69 1.19 -1.95 -8.99
N LEU A 70 1.07 -0.62 -9.00
CA LEU A 70 1.14 0.18 -7.78
C LEU A 70 0.01 -0.16 -6.82
N ASN A 71 -1.24 -0.29 -7.31
CA ASN A 71 -2.39 -0.68 -6.49
C ASN A 71 -2.16 -2.05 -5.83
N ARG A 72 -1.64 -3.02 -6.59
CA ARG A 72 -1.32 -4.35 -6.07
C ARG A 72 -0.30 -4.28 -4.94
N SER A 73 0.83 -3.59 -5.14
CA SER A 73 1.87 -3.49 -4.11
C SER A 73 1.41 -2.66 -2.89
N ALA A 74 0.68 -1.56 -3.11
CA ALA A 74 0.12 -0.75 -2.04
C ALA A 74 -0.89 -1.54 -1.20
N SER A 75 -1.81 -2.27 -1.84
CA SER A 75 -2.80 -3.12 -1.15
C SER A 75 -2.14 -4.17 -0.25
N ARG A 76 -1.08 -4.83 -0.74
CA ARG A 76 -0.32 -5.79 0.07
C ARG A 76 0.35 -5.13 1.28
N LEU A 77 0.92 -3.95 1.11
CA LEU A 77 1.53 -3.19 2.21
C LEU A 77 0.48 -2.75 3.23
N LEU A 78 -0.68 -2.27 2.77
CA LEU A 78 -1.77 -1.81 3.63
C LEU A 78 -2.36 -2.93 4.49
N VAL A 79 -2.53 -4.13 3.93
CA VAL A 79 -2.94 -5.31 4.71
C VAL A 79 -1.96 -5.58 5.86
N LEU A 80 -0.66 -5.51 5.60
CA LEU A 80 0.35 -5.71 6.64
C LEU A 80 0.37 -4.58 7.67
N LEU A 81 0.17 -3.33 7.24
CA LEU A 81 0.07 -2.19 8.17
C LEU A 81 -1.17 -2.30 9.06
N LYS A 82 -2.31 -2.72 8.50
CA LYS A 82 -3.53 -3.02 9.26
C LYS A 82 -3.24 -4.05 10.34
N LYS A 83 -2.62 -5.18 9.97
CA LYS A 83 -2.23 -6.23 10.92
C LYS A 83 -1.29 -5.71 11.99
N TYR A 84 -0.27 -4.95 11.61
CA TYR A 84 0.69 -4.35 12.53
C TYR A 84 0.03 -3.47 13.61
N HIS A 85 -0.90 -2.59 13.22
CA HIS A 85 -1.64 -1.78 14.20
C HIS A 85 -2.53 -2.62 15.10
N LEU A 86 -3.24 -3.62 14.54
CA LEU A 86 -4.08 -4.53 15.32
C LEU A 86 -3.27 -5.37 16.32
N GLU A 87 -2.11 -5.90 15.93
CA GLU A 87 -1.20 -6.66 16.82
C GLU A 87 -0.68 -5.82 17.99
N LYS A 88 -0.52 -4.51 17.77
CA LYS A 88 -0.15 -3.55 18.81
C LYS A 88 -1.33 -3.06 19.66
N ASN A 89 -2.56 -3.51 19.41
CA ASN A 89 -3.80 -2.99 20.01
C ASN A 89 -4.00 -1.48 19.76
N GLU A 90 -3.52 -1.00 18.61
CA GLU A 90 -3.72 0.37 18.17
C GLU A 90 -4.94 0.48 17.24
N ASN A 91 -5.51 1.67 17.15
CA ASN A 91 -6.56 1.94 16.18
C ASN A 91 -5.98 1.89 14.75
N VAL A 92 -6.69 1.23 13.84
CA VAL A 92 -6.32 1.23 12.43
C VAL A 92 -6.51 2.63 11.85
N PRO A 93 -5.48 3.23 11.22
CA PRO A 93 -5.60 4.54 10.59
C PRO A 93 -6.67 4.59 9.49
N GLN A 94 -7.42 5.70 9.42
CA GLN A 94 -8.54 5.86 8.50
C GLN A 94 -8.16 5.65 7.02
N TYR A 95 -6.96 6.09 6.60
CA TYR A 95 -6.51 5.93 5.21
C TYR A 95 -6.43 4.46 4.79
N ILE A 96 -6.17 3.54 5.73
CA ILE A 96 -6.14 2.10 5.46
C ILE A 96 -7.56 1.59 5.23
N THR A 97 -8.50 1.96 6.11
CA THR A 97 -9.92 1.59 5.98
C THR A 97 -10.54 2.15 4.70
N ASP A 98 -10.22 3.40 4.35
CA ASP A 98 -10.72 4.02 3.13
C ASP A 98 -10.19 3.31 1.86
N TRP A 99 -8.99 2.74 1.94
CA TRP A 99 -8.42 1.96 0.85
C TRP A 99 -9.03 0.58 0.75
N GLU A 100 -9.21 -0.09 1.88
CA GLU A 100 -9.88 -1.38 1.94
C GLU A 100 -11.27 -1.28 1.31
N ASN A 101 -12.05 -0.27 1.69
CA ASN A 101 -13.38 -0.02 1.12
C ASN A 101 -13.33 0.20 -0.39
N MET A 102 -12.38 1.01 -0.88
CA MET A 102 -12.18 1.23 -2.32
C MET A 102 -11.82 -0.08 -3.03
N CYS A 103 -10.89 -0.85 -2.48
CA CYS A 103 -10.45 -2.10 -3.07
C CYS A 103 -11.55 -3.17 -3.08
N MET A 104 -12.47 -3.14 -2.12
CA MET A 104 -13.59 -4.07 -2.00
C MET A 104 -14.79 -3.73 -2.89
N ASP A 105 -14.74 -2.62 -3.63
CA ASP A 105 -15.78 -2.25 -4.60
C ASP A 105 -15.94 -3.34 -5.68
N VAL A 106 -17.19 -3.62 -6.06
CA VAL A 106 -17.53 -4.67 -7.05
C VAL A 106 -17.00 -4.37 -8.46
N ASN A 107 -16.77 -3.10 -8.77
CA ASN A 107 -16.21 -2.65 -10.03
C ASN A 107 -14.67 -2.68 -10.05
N GLU A 108 -14.03 -2.91 -8.90
CA GLU A 108 -12.58 -3.02 -8.81
C GLU A 108 -12.07 -4.33 -9.42
N PHE A 109 -10.79 -4.35 -9.82
CA PHE A 109 -10.16 -5.56 -10.33
C PHE A 109 -10.17 -6.67 -9.28
N SER A 110 -10.65 -7.86 -9.66
CA SER A 110 -10.75 -9.01 -8.75
C SER A 110 -9.40 -9.39 -8.12
N VAL A 111 -8.29 -9.20 -8.85
CA VAL A 111 -6.94 -9.42 -8.32
C VAL A 111 -6.61 -8.53 -7.13
N ILE A 112 -7.13 -7.29 -7.10
CA ILE A 112 -6.94 -6.34 -5.99
C ILE A 112 -7.84 -6.73 -4.82
N ARG A 113 -9.13 -7.01 -5.06
CA ARG A 113 -10.05 -7.55 -4.03
C ARG A 113 -9.50 -8.78 -3.33
N ASN A 114 -8.95 -9.71 -4.11
CA ASN A 114 -8.44 -10.98 -3.59
C ASN A 114 -7.25 -10.82 -2.63
N ILE A 115 -6.51 -9.70 -2.69
CA ILE A 115 -5.44 -9.39 -1.72
C ILE A 115 -6.02 -9.15 -0.33
N TRP A 116 -7.15 -8.46 -0.25
CA TRP A 116 -7.82 -8.16 1.01
C TRP A 116 -8.60 -9.36 1.54
N ILE A 117 -9.32 -10.08 0.65
CA ILE A 117 -10.10 -11.27 1.02
C ILE A 117 -9.20 -12.39 1.55
N ASN A 118 -8.04 -12.62 0.91
CA ASN A 118 -7.10 -13.67 1.28
C ASN A 118 -5.91 -13.13 2.09
N ALA A 119 -6.09 -11.99 2.77
CA ALA A 119 -5.04 -11.32 3.53
C ALA A 119 -4.34 -12.28 4.49
N ASP A 120 -5.09 -13.14 5.18
CA ASP A 120 -4.54 -14.10 6.14
C ASP A 120 -3.53 -15.07 5.50
N VAL A 121 -3.77 -15.49 4.25
CA VAL A 121 -2.92 -16.44 3.50
C VAL A 121 -1.68 -15.78 2.90
N LEU A 122 -1.72 -14.47 2.66
CA LEU A 122 -0.60 -13.72 2.04
C LEU A 122 0.48 -13.30 3.06
N THR A 123 0.21 -13.48 4.34
CA THR A 123 1.12 -13.07 5.43
C THR A 123 2.04 -14.17 5.93
N ASP A 124 1.73 -15.44 5.62
CA ASP A 124 2.63 -16.60 5.77
C ASP A 124 3.73 -16.61 4.69
#